data_AF-A0A6N7ME83-F1
#
_entry.id   AF-A0A6N7ME83-F1
#
_cell.length_a   1.000
_cell.length_b   1.000
_cell.length_c   1.000
_cell.angle_alpha   90.00
_cell.angle_beta   90.00
_cell.angle_gamma   90.00
#
_symmetry.space_group_name_H-M   'P 1'
#
loop_
_entity.id
_entity.type
_entity.pdbx_description
1 polymer ?
#
loop_
_entity_poly.entity_id
_entity_poly.type
_entity_poly.pdbx_seq_one_letter_code
_entity_poly.pdbx_strand_id
1 'polypeptide(L)'
;MAKSIIGKENFFEIYLSTPLEVCEKRDKKGIYKKARAWEIKEFTGITSPYEAPEKPGLEINTGEYTIIESLNYINNHISSIMCFEK
;
A
#
# COMPACT_ATOMS: atom_id res chain seq x y z
N MET A 1 -14.04 3.85 -4.63
CA MET A 1 -14.86 2.85 -5.36
C MET A 1 -15.10 1.57 -4.55
N ALA A 2 -14.08 0.92 -3.96
CA ALA A 2 -14.29 -0.31 -3.17
C ALA A 2 -15.05 -0.06 -1.85
N LYS A 3 -14.66 0.98 -1.09
CA LYS A 3 -15.30 1.37 0.18
C LYS A 3 -16.82 1.56 0.10
N SER A 4 -17.31 2.13 -1.01
CA SER A 4 -18.74 2.36 -1.22
C SER A 4 -19.52 1.09 -1.56
N ILE A 5 -18.88 0.08 -2.14
CA ILE A 5 -19.51 -1.19 -2.50
C ILE A 5 -19.55 -2.13 -1.29
N ILE A 6 -18.43 -2.23 -0.55
CA ILE A 6 -18.28 -3.15 0.58
C ILE A 6 -18.98 -2.62 1.85
N GLY A 7 -19.10 -1.29 1.96
CA GLY A 7 -19.64 -0.62 3.13
C GLY A 7 -18.55 -0.30 4.15
N LYS A 8 -18.73 0.82 4.86
CA LYS A 8 -17.73 1.38 5.78
C LYS A 8 -17.39 0.43 6.94
N GLU A 9 -18.33 -0.40 7.37
CA GLU A 9 -18.14 -1.31 8.51
C GLU A 9 -17.31 -2.55 8.14
N ASN A 10 -17.32 -2.94 6.87
CA ASN A 10 -16.65 -4.15 6.38
C ASN A 10 -15.40 -3.85 5.53
N PHE A 11 -14.97 -2.59 5.49
CA PHE A 11 -13.84 -2.15 4.67
C PHE A 11 -12.83 -1.35 5.49
N PHE A 12 -11.61 -1.86 5.55
CA PHE A 12 -10.47 -1.18 6.14
C PHE A 12 -9.37 -0.98 5.09
N GLU A 13 -9.01 0.28 4.82
CA GLU A 13 -8.01 0.64 3.81
C GLU A 13 -6.64 0.81 4.45
N ILE A 14 -5.66 0.07 3.94
CA ILE A 14 -4.25 0.22 4.33
C ILE A 14 -3.48 0.75 3.13
N TYR A 15 -2.90 1.94 3.27
CA TYR A 15 -2.07 2.58 2.27
C TYR A 15 -0.60 2.27 2.53
N LEU A 16 0.10 1.74 1.51
CA LEU A 16 1.54 1.57 1.55
C LEU A 16 2.22 2.79 0.93
N SER A 17 2.58 3.77 1.74
CA SER A 17 3.22 5.03 1.31
C SER A 17 4.72 4.91 1.05
N THR A 18 5.17 3.71 0.68
CA THR A 18 6.59 3.47 0.42
C THR A 18 7.03 4.25 -0.82
N PRO A 19 8.10 5.07 -0.74
CA PRO A 19 8.56 5.87 -1.86
C PRO A 19 8.85 5.00 -3.10
N LEU A 20 8.56 5.54 -4.29
CA LEU A 20 8.75 4.84 -5.55
C LEU A 20 10.18 4.35 -5.72
N GLU A 21 11.16 5.15 -5.32
CA GLU A 21 12.59 4.83 -5.45
C GLU A 21 12.96 3.59 -4.62
N VAL A 22 12.30 3.37 -3.48
CA VAL A 22 12.49 2.18 -2.65
C VAL A 22 11.87 0.96 -3.33
N CYS A 23 10.69 1.14 -3.94
CA CYS A 23 10.03 0.09 -4.72
C CYS A 23 10.86 -0.30 -5.96
N GLU A 24 11.41 0.67 -6.68
CA GLU A 24 12.30 0.47 -7.84
C GLU A 24 13.60 -0.24 -7.44
N LYS A 25 14.20 0.11 -6.30
CA LYS A 25 15.40 -0.59 -5.80
C LYS A 25 15.13 -2.06 -5.51
N ARG A 26 13.92 -2.41 -5.06
CA ARG A 26 13.55 -3.80 -4.74
C ARG A 26 13.31 -4.65 -5.97
N ASP A 27 12.79 -4.05 -7.05
CA ASP A 27 12.34 -4.62 -8.34
C ASP A 27 12.58 -6.12 -8.56
N LYS A 28 11.89 -6.95 -7.77
CA LYS A 28 12.11 -8.41 -7.75
C LYS A 28 11.72 -9.08 -9.07
N LYS A 29 10.81 -8.44 -9.81
CA LYS A 29 10.24 -8.96 -11.07
C LYS A 29 10.85 -8.29 -12.31
N GLY A 30 11.71 -7.29 -12.15
CA GLY A 30 12.26 -6.52 -13.27
C GLY A 30 11.24 -5.59 -13.94
N ILE A 31 10.07 -5.37 -13.34
CA ILE A 31 8.95 -4.65 -13.97
C ILE A 31 9.18 -3.14 -13.98
N TYR A 32 9.85 -2.61 -12.94
CA TYR A 32 10.19 -1.19 -12.89
C TYR A 32 11.25 -0.86 -13.94
N LYS A 33 12.25 -1.74 -14.12
CA LYS A 33 13.25 -1.60 -15.20
C LYS A 33 12.60 -1.59 -16.58
N LYS A 34 11.68 -2.51 -16.85
CA LYS A 34 10.94 -2.56 -18.13
C LYS A 34 10.08 -1.32 -18.36
N ALA A 35 9.44 -0.81 -17.31
CA ALA A 35 8.68 0.43 -17.38
C ALA A 35 9.58 1.64 -17.69
N ARG A 36 10.75 1.76 -17.05
CA ARG A 36 11.76 2.79 -17.38
C ARG A 36 12.31 2.66 -18.81
N ALA A 37 12.37 1.44 -19.34
CA ALA A 37 12.75 1.15 -20.72
C ALA A 37 11.62 1.33 -21.74
N TRP A 38 10.44 1.83 -21.34
CA TRP A 38 9.26 2.02 -22.21
C TRP A 38 8.68 0.72 -22.80
N GLU A 39 9.07 -0.44 -22.27
CA GLU A 39 8.50 -1.73 -22.66
C GLU A 39 7.09 -1.94 -22.07
N ILE A 40 6.79 -1.25 -20.96
CA ILE A 40 5.47 -1.21 -20.34
C ILE A 40 4.95 0.23 -20.42
N LYS A 41 3.95 0.46 -21.27
CA LYS A 41 3.47 1.80 -21.61
C LYS A 41 2.74 2.50 -20.46
N GLU A 42 1.88 1.77 -19.74
CA GLU A 42 1.06 2.31 -18.65
C GLU A 42 1.49 1.64 -17.34
N PHE A 43 2.48 2.23 -16.69
CA PHE A 43 3.03 1.73 -15.44
C PHE A 43 2.84 2.76 -14.33
N THR A 44 2.04 2.38 -13.33
CA THR A 44 1.69 3.19 -12.17
C THR A 44 2.94 3.66 -11.42
N GLY A 45 3.03 4.96 -11.16
CA GLY A 45 4.16 5.62 -10.52
C GLY A 45 5.27 6.08 -11.49
N ILE A 46 5.34 5.55 -12.72
CA ILE A 46 6.35 5.96 -13.71
C ILE A 46 5.70 6.74 -14.86
N THR A 47 4.88 6.07 -15.67
CA THR A 47 4.23 6.67 -16.86
C THR A 47 2.77 7.02 -16.61
N SER A 48 2.19 6.54 -15.52
CA SER A 48 0.83 6.86 -15.07
C SER A 48 0.86 7.26 -13.60
N PRO A 49 0.05 8.24 -13.15
CA PRO A 49 0.02 8.66 -11.76
C PRO A 49 -0.50 7.54 -10.84
N TYR A 50 -0.01 7.54 -9.59
CA TYR A 50 -0.63 6.80 -8.51
C TYR A 50 -1.45 7.77 -7.67
N GLU A 51 -2.74 7.49 -7.50
CA GLU A 51 -3.63 8.30 -6.67
C GLU A 51 -3.60 7.74 -5.24
N ALA A 52 -2.85 8.41 -4.36
CA ALA A 52 -2.85 8.07 -2.95
C ALA A 52 -4.22 8.34 -2.32
N PRO A 53 -4.70 7.47 -1.41
CA PRO A 53 -5.96 7.71 -0.72
C PRO A 53 -5.85 8.96 0.17
N GLU A 54 -6.86 9.82 0.15
CA GLU A 54 -6.87 11.05 0.96
C GLU A 54 -6.94 10.77 2.47
N LYS A 55 -7.64 9.68 2.85
CA LYS A 55 -7.91 9.31 4.25
C LYS A 55 -7.90 7.80 4.42
N PRO A 56 -6.73 7.15 4.32
CA PRO A 56 -6.61 5.72 4.57
C PRO A 56 -6.94 5.42 6.05
N GLY A 57 -7.38 4.20 6.33
CA GLY A 57 -7.55 3.73 7.71
C GLY A 57 -6.20 3.56 8.42
N LEU A 58 -5.18 3.17 7.67
CA LEU A 58 -3.81 3.04 8.14
C LEU A 58 -2.83 3.37 7.00
N GLU A 59 -1.75 4.08 7.31
CA GLU A 59 -0.67 4.35 6.37
C GLU A 59 0.63 3.70 6.86
N ILE A 60 1.39 3.05 5.96
CA ILE A 60 2.62 2.34 6.29
C ILE A 60 3.71 2.58 5.24
N ASN A 61 4.83 3.13 5.69
CA ASN A 61 6.05 3.20 4.89
C ASN A 61 6.91 1.95 5.08
N THR A 62 6.74 0.93 4.22
CA THR A 62 7.55 -0.30 4.27
C THR A 62 9.04 -0.09 3.96
N GLY A 63 9.46 1.13 3.58
CA GLY A 63 10.87 1.50 3.47
C GLY A 63 11.56 1.67 4.81
N GLU A 64 10.81 1.96 5.87
CA GLU A 64 11.30 2.24 7.23
C GLU A 64 11.13 1.05 8.18
N TYR A 65 10.25 0.12 7.83
CA TYR A 65 9.94 -1.06 8.65
C TYR A 65 10.32 -2.35 7.95
N THR A 66 10.77 -3.33 8.73
CA THR A 66 10.82 -4.72 8.28
C THR A 66 9.41 -5.27 8.08
N ILE A 67 9.32 -6.45 7.45
CA ILE A 67 8.05 -7.16 7.27
C ILE A 67 7.41 -7.46 8.63
N ILE A 68 8.19 -7.92 9.61
CA ILE A 68 7.68 -8.29 10.94
C ILE A 68 7.16 -7.06 11.67
N GLU A 69 7.90 -5.95 11.64
CA GLU A 69 7.45 -4.68 12.24
C GLU A 69 6.18 -4.15 11.58
N SER A 70 6.11 -4.21 10.24
CA SER A 70 4.92 -3.79 9.48
C SER A 70 3.69 -4.63 9.87
N LEU A 71 3.85 -5.95 10.00
CA LEU A 71 2.78 -6.85 10.42
C LEU A 71 2.33 -6.58 11.86
N ASN A 72 3.28 -6.39 12.77
CA ASN A 72 2.98 -6.06 14.17
C ASN A 72 2.22 -4.72 14.25
N TYR A 73 2.64 -3.73 13.48
CA TYR A 73 1.97 -2.44 13.41
C TYR A 73 0.52 -2.56 12.93
N ILE A 74 0.28 -3.32 11.84
CA ILE A 74 -1.07 -3.61 11.34
C ILE A 74 -1.92 -4.30 12.40
N ASN A 75 -1.41 -5.37 13.00
CA ASN A 75 -2.15 -6.18 13.97
C ASN A 75 -2.53 -5.37 15.21
N ASN A 76 -1.60 -4.57 15.75
CA ASN A 76 -1.87 -3.70 16.88
C ASN A 76 -2.94 -2.66 16.57
N HIS A 77 -2.88 -2.06 15.38
CA HIS A 77 -3.83 -1.04 14.96
C HIS A 77 -5.24 -1.62 14.75
N ILE A 78 -5.36 -2.75 14.04
CA ILE A 78 -6.64 -3.42 13.81
C ILE A 78 -7.24 -3.89 15.14
N SER A 79 -6.44 -4.47 16.04
CA SER A 79 -6.92 -4.93 17.35
C SER A 79 -7.44 -3.80 18.23
N SER A 80 -6.90 -2.58 18.08
CA SER A 80 -7.38 -1.40 18.80
C SER A 80 -8.72 -0.87 18.26
N ILE A 81 -9.08 -1.19 17.03
CA ILE A 81 -10.29 -0.68 16.36
C ILE A 81 -11.42 -1.72 16.42
N MET A 82 -11.08 -2.98 16.20
CA MET A 82 -12.01 -4.10 16.37
C MET A 82 -12.07 -4.45 17.86
N CYS A 83 -12.93 -3.73 18.60
CA CYS A 83 -13.43 -4.24 19.87
C CYS A 83 -14.10 -5.58 19.56
N PHE A 84 -13.40 -6.69 19.74
CA PHE A 84 -14.04 -7.99 19.85
C PHE A 84 -14.92 -7.90 21.10
N GLU A 85 -16.21 -7.64 20.91
CA GLU A 85 -17.19 -8.17 21.84
C GLU A 85 -16.95 -9.69 21.88
N LYS A 86 -16.43 -10.15 23.00
CA LYS A 86 -16.43 -11.57 23.34
C LYS A 86 -17.87 -12.04 23.55
#